data_AF-A0A498M7M9-F1
#
_entry.id   AF-A0A498M7M9-F1
#
_cell.length_a   1.000
_cell.length_b   1.000
_cell.length_c   1.000
_cell.angle_alpha   90.00
_cell.angle_beta   90.00
_cell.angle_gamma   90.00
#
_symmetry.space_group_name_H-M   'P 1'
#
loop_
_entity.id
_entity.type
_entity.pdbx_description
1 polymer ?
#
loop_
_entity_poly.entity_id
_entity_poly.type
_entity_poly.pdbx_seq_one_letter_code
_entity_poly.pdbx_strand_id
1 'polypeptide(L)'
;MDGVDKEVFRKILASKKRKSLLSESFYLNATEDCPSYIKDRGFLTFFLSKEEKDFPIAYSMVIHEKIEMFERLLRAIYAPHNVYCVHVDQKSPEIFKEAVRAITSCLTNVFVASKLESVIYASWSRVQADINCMKDLLKSPVQWRYLLNTCGTDFPIKTNAEMVQSLKCLNGKNSLESEIVEAKNWRWQYHHNVTNVVTQTDIKKSPPPIKTPMFSGNAYFVVSREFVEHIFRSKEIQNFMEWEKDTYSPDEHMWATLQLQYQDPILQTSSMRNRT
;
A
#
# COMPACT_ATOMS: atom_id res chain seq x y z
N MET A 1 30.67 -12.84 -12.02
CA MET A 1 30.74 -12.22 -10.67
C MET A 1 32.11 -12.55 -10.10
N ASP A 2 33.14 -11.89 -10.61
CA ASP A 2 34.49 -11.96 -10.06
C ASP A 2 34.72 -10.64 -9.34
N GLY A 3 34.81 -10.66 -8.01
CA GLY A 3 34.99 -9.42 -7.26
C GLY A 3 34.65 -9.48 -5.76
N VAL A 4 34.15 -10.60 -5.24
CA VAL A 4 34.01 -10.75 -3.78
C VAL A 4 34.80 -11.97 -3.34
N ASP A 5 35.85 -11.71 -2.55
CA ASP A 5 36.62 -12.74 -1.86
C ASP A 5 35.65 -13.60 -1.03
N LYS A 6 35.59 -14.90 -1.35
CA LYS A 6 34.68 -15.86 -0.72
C LYS A 6 34.91 -15.97 0.79
N GLU A 7 36.12 -15.69 1.26
CA GLU A 7 36.47 -15.73 2.67
C GLU A 7 36.04 -14.45 3.40
N VAL A 8 36.16 -13.29 2.74
CA VAL A 8 35.57 -12.03 3.23
C VAL A 8 34.05 -12.14 3.28
N PHE A 9 33.42 -12.67 2.23
CA PHE A 9 31.98 -12.90 2.21
C PHE A 9 31.53 -13.88 3.30
N ARG A 10 32.27 -14.98 3.51
CA ARG A 10 32.02 -15.92 4.62
C ARG A 10 32.20 -15.27 5.98
N LYS A 11 33.20 -14.40 6.19
CA LYS A 11 33.39 -13.67 7.46
C LYS A 11 32.26 -12.67 7.72
N ILE A 12 31.79 -11.98 6.67
CA ILE A 12 30.62 -11.07 6.75
C ILE A 12 29.34 -11.85 7.09
N LEU A 13 29.13 -13.02 6.48
CA LEU A 13 27.99 -13.89 6.79
C LEU A 13 28.10 -14.55 8.17
N ALA A 14 29.31 -14.92 8.59
CA ALA A 14 29.57 -15.56 9.88
C ALA A 14 29.41 -14.60 11.08
N SER A 15 29.61 -13.28 10.89
CA SER A 15 29.56 -12.31 12.00
C SER A 15 28.15 -11.90 12.43
N LYS A 16 27.09 -12.32 11.73
CA LYS A 16 25.70 -12.00 12.09
C LYS A 16 24.82 -13.24 12.25
N LYS A 17 25.20 -14.15 13.15
CA LYS A 17 24.21 -14.99 13.85
C LYS A 17 23.36 -14.06 14.72
N ARG A 18 22.30 -13.49 14.13
CA ARG A 18 21.37 -12.63 14.86
C ARG A 18 20.61 -13.49 15.88
N LYS A 19 20.70 -13.12 17.16
CA LYS A 19 20.36 -14.01 18.29
C LYS A 19 18.86 -14.18 18.57
N SER A 20 17.99 -13.31 18.07
CA SER A 20 16.53 -13.49 18.08
C SER A 20 15.88 -12.39 17.24
N LEU A 21 14.66 -12.61 16.75
CA LEU A 21 13.82 -11.53 16.24
C LEU A 21 13.44 -10.58 17.38
N LEU A 22 13.26 -9.30 17.07
CA LEU A 22 12.80 -8.29 18.02
C LEU A 22 11.30 -8.46 18.24
N SER A 23 10.89 -8.54 19.51
CA SER A 23 9.49 -8.70 19.90
C SER A 23 8.76 -7.36 19.98
N GLU A 24 7.45 -7.43 20.09
CA GLU A 24 6.58 -6.27 20.31
C GLU A 24 6.97 -5.51 21.58
N SER A 25 7.30 -6.21 22.68
CA SER A 25 7.77 -5.61 23.94
C SER A 25 9.07 -4.83 23.79
N PHE A 26 9.98 -5.27 22.91
CA PHE A 26 11.17 -4.49 22.61
C PHE A 26 10.80 -3.13 22.02
N TYR A 27 9.86 -3.10 21.08
CA TYR A 27 9.44 -1.85 20.45
C TYR A 27 8.71 -0.94 21.43
N LEU A 28 7.82 -1.48 22.27
CA LEU A 28 7.14 -0.71 23.31
C LEU A 28 8.14 0.03 24.22
N ASN A 29 9.15 -0.67 24.73
CA ASN A 29 10.17 -0.07 25.58
C ASN A 29 11.08 0.90 24.81
N ALA A 30 11.50 0.53 23.60
CA ALA A 30 12.43 1.35 22.83
C ALA A 30 11.81 2.70 22.42
N THR A 31 10.51 2.73 22.14
CA THR A 31 9.79 3.94 21.71
C THR A 31 9.40 4.89 22.85
N GLU A 32 9.68 4.54 24.12
CA GLU A 32 9.49 5.48 25.24
C GLU A 32 10.37 6.73 25.07
N ASP A 33 11.56 6.57 24.49
CA ASP A 33 12.45 7.66 24.07
C ASP A 33 12.54 7.69 22.55
N CYS A 34 11.60 8.38 21.91
CA CYS A 34 11.55 8.49 20.45
C CYS A 34 12.85 9.04 19.82
N PRO A 35 13.48 10.11 20.34
CA PRO A 35 14.79 10.55 19.84
C PRO A 35 15.84 9.44 19.82
N SER A 36 15.99 8.68 20.91
CA SER A 36 16.93 7.56 20.97
C SER A 36 16.51 6.43 20.04
N TYR A 37 15.23 6.06 19.99
CA TYR A 37 14.70 5.06 19.07
C TYR A 37 15.03 5.40 17.60
N ILE A 38 14.69 6.60 17.14
CA ILE A 38 14.92 7.04 15.76
C ILE A 38 16.41 6.94 15.41
N LYS A 39 17.28 7.39 16.33
CA LYS A 39 18.74 7.35 16.17
C LYS A 39 19.27 5.92 16.14
N ASP A 40 18.93 5.11 17.13
CA ASP A 40 19.48 3.76 17.33
C ASP A 40 18.95 2.77 16.28
N ARG A 41 17.72 2.97 15.82
CA ARG A 41 17.15 2.20 14.71
C ARG A 41 17.63 2.68 13.35
N GLY A 42 18.22 3.87 13.24
CA GLY A 42 18.78 4.40 12.00
C GLY A 42 17.73 4.88 11.01
N PHE A 43 16.68 5.56 11.50
CA PHE A 43 15.74 6.27 10.63
C PHE A 43 16.40 7.53 10.07
N LEU A 44 16.20 7.78 8.77
CA LEU A 44 16.69 8.99 8.12
C LEU A 44 15.81 10.20 8.50
N THR A 45 16.36 11.17 9.22
CA THR A 45 15.62 12.36 9.70
C THR A 45 15.76 13.59 8.80
N PHE A 46 16.47 13.47 7.68
CA PHE A 46 16.69 14.55 6.70
C PHE A 46 16.48 14.02 5.27
N PHE A 47 16.19 14.93 4.34
CA PHE A 47 16.10 14.60 2.90
C PHE A 47 17.50 14.59 2.28
N LEU A 48 17.77 13.63 1.39
CA LEU A 48 19.09 13.47 0.76
C LEU A 48 19.27 14.37 -0.46
N SER A 49 18.19 14.81 -1.09
CA SER A 49 18.21 15.72 -2.23
C SER A 49 16.99 16.64 -2.29
N LYS A 50 17.13 17.77 -2.99
CA LYS A 50 16.02 18.67 -3.30
C LYS A 50 14.98 17.98 -4.19
N GLU A 51 15.44 17.14 -5.12
CA GLU A 51 14.56 16.40 -6.02
C GLU A 51 13.59 15.49 -5.26
N GLU A 52 14.07 14.76 -4.25
CA GLU A 52 13.21 13.92 -3.41
C GLU A 52 12.24 14.78 -2.57
N LYS A 53 12.75 15.85 -1.94
CA LYS A 53 11.92 16.75 -1.13
C LYS A 53 10.74 17.33 -1.93
N ASP A 54 10.98 17.70 -3.18
CA ASP A 54 9.97 18.32 -4.06
C ASP A 54 9.04 17.28 -4.72
N PHE A 55 9.26 15.98 -4.45
CA PHE A 55 8.44 14.86 -4.97
C PHE A 55 8.01 13.89 -3.86
N PRO A 56 7.11 14.28 -2.93
CA PRO A 56 6.70 13.39 -1.85
C PRO A 56 5.88 12.19 -2.33
N ILE A 57 6.13 11.04 -1.70
CA ILE A 57 5.46 9.76 -1.95
C ILE A 57 4.58 9.42 -0.75
N ALA A 58 3.39 8.87 -1.02
CA ALA A 58 2.52 8.28 -0.02
C ALA A 58 2.64 6.74 -0.04
N TYR A 59 2.53 6.14 1.14
CA TYR A 59 2.49 4.68 1.29
C TYR A 59 1.23 4.23 2.05
N SER A 60 0.60 3.16 1.57
CA SER A 60 -0.43 2.39 2.29
C SER A 60 0.16 1.05 2.69
N MET A 61 0.39 0.82 3.97
CA MET A 61 1.05 -0.38 4.49
C MET A 61 0.03 -1.27 5.20
N VAL A 62 -0.36 -2.39 4.61
CA VAL A 62 -1.32 -3.34 5.21
C VAL A 62 -0.56 -4.47 5.92
N ILE A 63 -0.67 -4.53 7.25
CA ILE A 63 0.09 -5.44 8.10
C ILE A 63 -0.79 -6.18 9.12
N HIS A 64 -0.36 -7.35 9.57
CA HIS A 64 -1.08 -8.15 10.57
C HIS A 64 -0.18 -8.91 11.57
N GLU A 65 1.13 -8.99 11.33
CA GLU A 65 2.07 -9.70 12.19
C GLU A 65 3.53 -9.27 11.93
N LYS A 66 4.48 -9.89 12.64
CA LYS A 66 5.94 -9.74 12.46
C LYS A 66 6.42 -8.29 12.58
N ILE A 67 6.33 -7.76 13.80
CA ILE A 67 6.61 -6.34 14.10
C ILE A 67 7.99 -5.88 13.61
N GLU A 68 9.00 -6.74 13.71
CA GLU A 68 10.33 -6.41 13.22
C GLU A 68 10.37 -6.26 11.69
N MET A 69 9.63 -7.08 10.95
CA MET A 69 9.57 -6.93 9.49
C MET A 69 8.88 -5.63 9.09
N PHE A 70 7.79 -5.27 9.79
CA PHE A 70 7.15 -3.97 9.62
C PHE A 70 8.13 -2.80 9.85
N GLU A 71 8.85 -2.77 10.98
CA GLU A 71 9.80 -1.69 11.25
C GLU A 71 10.94 -1.66 10.24
N ARG A 72 11.44 -2.83 9.82
CA ARG A 72 12.50 -2.92 8.80
C ARG A 72 12.05 -2.39 7.45
N LEU A 73 10.83 -2.73 7.03
CA LEU A 73 10.22 -2.20 5.81
C LEU A 73 10.05 -0.69 5.95
N LEU A 74 9.37 -0.22 7.00
CA LEU A 74 9.12 1.20 7.25
C LEU A 74 10.43 1.98 7.20
N ARG A 75 11.46 1.56 7.93
CA ARG A 75 12.79 2.20 7.91
C ARG A 75 13.42 2.23 6.52
N ALA A 76 13.28 1.15 5.73
CA ALA A 76 13.89 1.07 4.40
C ALA A 76 13.24 2.05 3.39
N ILE A 77 11.95 2.35 3.56
CA ILE A 77 11.21 3.29 2.70
C ILE A 77 11.02 4.68 3.33
N TYR A 78 11.43 4.87 4.59
CA TYR A 78 11.17 6.10 5.34
C TYR A 78 11.96 7.28 4.79
N ALA A 79 11.26 8.38 4.54
CA ALA A 79 11.82 9.70 4.28
C ALA A 79 10.93 10.76 4.96
N PRO A 80 11.50 11.83 5.53
CA PRO A 80 10.76 12.79 6.34
C PRO A 80 9.79 13.67 5.53
N HIS A 81 9.93 13.72 4.20
CA HIS A 81 9.05 14.48 3.31
C HIS A 81 7.87 13.63 2.78
N ASN A 82 7.95 12.31 2.87
CA ASN A 82 6.89 11.38 2.44
C ASN A 82 5.77 11.28 3.49
N VAL A 83 4.75 10.46 3.25
CA VAL A 83 3.68 10.17 4.22
C VAL A 83 3.30 8.69 4.21
N TYR A 84 3.01 8.13 5.37
CA TYR A 84 2.81 6.69 5.54
C TYR A 84 1.53 6.43 6.34
N CYS A 85 0.60 5.71 5.76
CA CYS A 85 -0.56 5.16 6.45
C CYS A 85 -0.34 3.67 6.71
N VAL A 86 -0.53 3.24 7.95
CA VAL A 86 -0.39 1.86 8.37
C VAL A 86 -1.77 1.30 8.74
N HIS A 87 -2.26 0.35 7.94
CA HIS A 87 -3.46 -0.39 8.27
C HIS A 87 -3.08 -1.69 9.00
N VAL A 88 -3.44 -1.78 10.29
CA VAL A 88 -3.26 -2.98 11.09
C VAL A 88 -4.54 -3.81 11.09
N ASP A 89 -4.46 -5.09 10.73
CA ASP A 89 -5.64 -5.99 10.77
C ASP A 89 -6.23 -6.03 12.19
N GLN A 90 -7.54 -5.85 12.31
CA GLN A 90 -8.26 -5.91 13.58
C GLN A 90 -8.07 -7.22 14.34
N LYS A 91 -7.82 -8.33 13.63
CA LYS A 91 -7.58 -9.66 14.21
C LYS A 91 -6.17 -9.82 14.80
N SER A 92 -5.26 -8.89 14.54
CA SER A 92 -3.90 -8.94 15.08
C SER A 92 -3.93 -8.91 16.62
N PRO A 93 -2.98 -9.56 17.32
CA PRO A 93 -2.87 -9.47 18.78
C PRO A 93 -2.78 -8.02 19.26
N GLU A 94 -3.34 -7.69 20.43
CA GLU A 94 -3.35 -6.29 20.90
C GLU A 94 -1.93 -5.76 21.13
N ILE A 95 -1.02 -6.57 21.67
CA ILE A 95 0.39 -6.20 21.83
C ILE A 95 1.06 -5.80 20.51
N PHE A 96 0.66 -6.42 19.40
CA PHE A 96 1.14 -6.06 18.07
C PHE A 96 0.61 -4.69 17.64
N LYS A 97 -0.69 -4.44 17.85
CA LYS A 97 -1.30 -3.13 17.56
C LYS A 97 -0.68 -2.02 18.40
N GLU A 98 -0.44 -2.26 19.69
CA GLU A 98 0.24 -1.33 20.59
C GLU A 98 1.66 -1.04 20.12
N ALA A 99 2.45 -2.06 19.76
CA ALA A 99 3.80 -1.87 19.25
C ALA A 99 3.82 -1.08 17.93
N VAL A 100 2.86 -1.33 17.01
CA VAL A 100 2.73 -0.53 15.79
C VAL A 100 2.42 0.93 16.15
N ARG A 101 1.44 1.19 17.03
CA ARG A 101 1.10 2.55 17.47
C ARG A 101 2.33 3.25 18.06
N ALA A 102 3.08 2.58 18.92
CA ALA A 102 4.27 3.11 19.57
C ALA A 102 5.39 3.47 18.57
N ILE A 103 5.63 2.62 17.56
CA ILE A 103 6.56 2.92 16.47
C ILE A 103 6.08 4.14 15.68
N THR A 104 4.80 4.16 15.28
CA THR A 104 4.26 5.25 14.47
C THR A 104 4.24 6.59 15.21
N SER A 105 4.03 6.60 16.53
CA SER A 105 4.01 7.85 17.33
C SER A 105 5.37 8.56 17.38
N CYS A 106 6.47 7.85 17.12
CA CYS A 106 7.79 8.47 17.03
C CYS A 106 8.06 9.18 15.70
N LEU A 107 7.20 9.04 14.68
CA LEU A 107 7.44 9.56 13.34
C LEU A 107 6.26 10.45 12.92
N THR A 108 6.51 11.75 12.72
CA THR A 108 5.45 12.77 12.55
C THR A 108 4.63 12.61 11.27
N ASN A 109 5.14 11.90 10.28
CA ASN A 109 4.52 11.64 8.98
C ASN A 109 4.06 10.19 8.79
N VAL A 110 4.03 9.40 9.87
CA VAL A 110 3.53 8.02 9.90
C VAL A 110 2.34 7.95 10.83
N PHE A 111 1.25 7.34 10.39
CA PHE A 111 0.06 7.19 11.23
C PHE A 111 -0.65 5.86 10.98
N VAL A 112 -1.37 5.37 11.99
CA VAL A 112 -2.28 4.23 11.85
C VAL A 112 -3.58 4.70 11.21
N ALA A 113 -4.11 3.92 10.27
CA ALA A 113 -5.37 4.23 9.59
C ALA A 113 -6.52 4.46 10.59
N SER A 114 -7.35 5.47 10.35
CA SER A 114 -8.48 5.83 11.23
C SER A 114 -9.57 4.77 11.27
N LYS A 115 -9.65 3.93 10.24
CA LYS A 115 -10.55 2.78 10.17
C LYS A 115 -9.75 1.52 9.83
N LEU A 116 -9.83 0.53 10.72
CA LEU A 116 -9.22 -0.78 10.57
C LEU A 116 -10.28 -1.81 10.16
N GLU A 117 -9.92 -2.75 9.31
CA GLU A 117 -10.75 -3.86 8.85
C GLU A 117 -10.23 -5.19 9.41
N SER A 118 -11.13 -6.15 9.62
CA SER A 118 -10.77 -7.55 9.85
C SER A 118 -10.57 -8.21 8.49
N VAL A 119 -9.32 -8.35 8.05
CA VAL A 119 -9.02 -8.74 6.67
C VAL A 119 -9.19 -10.25 6.47
N ILE A 120 -10.14 -10.65 5.63
CA ILE A 120 -10.37 -12.03 5.22
C ILE A 120 -9.75 -12.23 3.83
N TYR A 121 -8.97 -13.30 3.69
CA TYR A 121 -8.31 -13.66 2.43
C TYR A 121 -9.32 -13.73 1.28
N ALA A 122 -8.93 -13.21 0.11
CA ALA A 122 -9.75 -13.14 -1.10
C ALA A 122 -11.07 -12.35 -0.99
N SER A 123 -11.26 -11.56 0.07
CA SER A 123 -12.48 -10.75 0.26
C SER A 123 -12.25 -9.26 0.04
N TRP A 124 -13.35 -8.51 -0.11
CA TRP A 124 -13.37 -7.04 -0.16
C TRP A 124 -12.59 -6.35 0.95
N SER A 125 -12.53 -6.94 2.15
CA SER A 125 -11.85 -6.32 3.30
C SER A 125 -10.36 -6.02 3.02
N ARG A 126 -9.70 -6.78 2.14
CA ARG A 126 -8.33 -6.49 1.69
C ARG A 126 -8.25 -5.20 0.90
N VAL A 127 -9.20 -4.97 -0.01
CA VAL A 127 -9.33 -3.73 -0.79
C VAL A 127 -9.71 -2.56 0.12
N GLN A 128 -10.66 -2.78 1.02
CA GLN A 128 -11.16 -1.77 1.95
C GLN A 128 -10.05 -1.23 2.87
N ALA A 129 -9.08 -2.07 3.27
CA ALA A 129 -7.92 -1.66 4.04
C ALA A 129 -7.09 -0.56 3.33
N ASP A 130 -6.82 -0.75 2.03
CA ASP A 130 -6.14 0.26 1.21
C ASP A 130 -7.00 1.52 1.00
N ILE A 131 -8.31 1.35 0.75
CA ILE A 131 -9.24 2.49 0.59
C ILE A 131 -9.29 3.34 1.87
N ASN A 132 -9.26 2.72 3.05
CA ASN A 132 -9.24 3.44 4.32
C ASN A 132 -7.95 4.28 4.43
N CYS A 133 -6.80 3.70 4.08
CA CYS A 133 -5.55 4.45 4.05
C CYS A 133 -5.55 5.57 3.00
N MET A 134 -6.05 5.31 1.79
CA MET A 134 -6.23 6.34 0.74
C MET A 134 -7.02 7.54 1.25
N LYS A 135 -8.13 7.29 1.95
CA LYS A 135 -8.99 8.34 2.51
C LYS A 135 -8.26 9.21 3.54
N ASP A 136 -7.42 8.62 4.37
CA ASP A 136 -6.67 9.36 5.39
C ASP A 136 -5.44 10.07 4.81
N LEU A 137 -4.76 9.45 3.84
CA LEU A 137 -3.65 10.06 3.11
C LEU A 137 -4.08 11.31 2.36
N LEU A 138 -5.30 11.36 1.82
CA LEU A 138 -5.83 12.56 1.18
C LEU A 138 -6.01 13.73 2.15
N LYS A 139 -6.22 13.47 3.45
CA LYS A 139 -6.33 14.50 4.50
C LYS A 139 -4.97 15.01 4.99
N SER A 140 -3.89 14.31 4.66
CA SER A 140 -2.53 14.72 5.06
C SER A 140 -2.20 16.10 4.48
N PRO A 141 -1.53 16.98 5.25
CA PRO A 141 -1.03 18.25 4.71
C PRO A 141 0.06 18.05 3.65
N VAL A 142 0.70 16.88 3.61
CA VAL A 142 1.71 16.53 2.61
C VAL A 142 1.06 16.43 1.23
N GLN A 143 1.53 17.26 0.30
CA GLN A 143 1.10 17.27 -1.10
C GLN A 143 1.83 16.18 -1.90
N TRP A 144 1.59 14.92 -1.53
CA TRP A 144 2.19 13.76 -2.19
C TRP A 144 1.71 13.57 -3.62
N ARG A 145 2.55 12.95 -4.46
CA ARG A 145 2.35 12.81 -5.91
C ARG A 145 1.79 11.44 -6.29
N TYR A 146 2.33 10.39 -5.69
CA TYR A 146 1.95 9.00 -5.94
C TYR A 146 1.73 8.27 -4.63
N LEU A 147 0.84 7.29 -4.68
CA LEU A 147 0.61 6.30 -3.65
C LEU A 147 1.13 4.94 -4.12
N LEU A 148 1.92 4.29 -3.28
CA LEU A 148 2.31 2.89 -3.40
C LEU A 148 1.70 2.12 -2.23
N ASN A 149 1.05 1.00 -2.48
CA ASN A 149 0.66 0.10 -1.40
C ASN A 149 1.68 -1.02 -1.20
N THR A 150 1.81 -1.49 0.04
CA THR A 150 2.70 -2.59 0.43
C THR A 150 2.00 -3.47 1.46
N CYS A 151 2.47 -4.71 1.56
CA CYS A 151 2.15 -5.63 2.63
C CYS A 151 3.34 -5.82 3.59
N GLY A 152 3.10 -6.40 4.76
CA GLY A 152 4.14 -6.60 5.80
C GLY A 152 5.33 -7.49 5.40
N THR A 153 5.29 -8.14 4.23
CA THR A 153 6.38 -8.97 3.70
C THR A 153 7.12 -8.38 2.52
N ASP A 154 6.72 -7.20 2.04
CA ASP A 154 7.41 -6.51 0.95
C ASP A 154 8.74 -5.92 1.41
N PHE A 155 9.64 -5.67 0.46
CA PHE A 155 10.89 -4.97 0.71
C PHE A 155 11.35 -4.21 -0.54
N PRO A 156 11.79 -2.94 -0.41
CA PRO A 156 12.19 -2.15 -1.57
C PRO A 156 13.48 -2.69 -2.21
N ILE A 157 13.51 -2.70 -3.55
CA ILE A 157 14.70 -2.99 -4.36
C ILE A 157 15.27 -1.73 -5.04
N LYS A 158 14.73 -0.56 -4.68
CA LYS A 158 15.10 0.77 -5.16
C LYS A 158 15.19 1.73 -3.98
N THR A 159 16.12 2.67 -4.05
CA THR A 159 16.20 3.80 -3.14
C THR A 159 15.06 4.78 -3.37
N ASN A 160 14.81 5.68 -2.40
CA ASN A 160 13.81 6.74 -2.56
C ASN A 160 14.10 7.63 -3.78
N ALA A 161 15.37 7.98 -4.03
CA ALA A 161 15.78 8.73 -5.22
C ALA A 161 15.45 7.99 -6.55
N GLU A 162 15.76 6.69 -6.65
CA GLU A 162 15.41 5.90 -7.84
C GLU A 162 13.89 5.75 -8.03
N MET A 163 13.14 5.62 -6.93
CA MET A 163 11.68 5.62 -6.97
C MET A 163 11.15 6.96 -7.50
N VAL A 164 11.63 8.09 -6.97
CA VAL A 164 11.25 9.43 -7.45
C VAL A 164 11.53 9.59 -8.95
N GLN A 165 12.70 9.18 -9.43
CA GLN A 165 13.05 9.24 -10.86
C GLN A 165 12.08 8.40 -11.71
N SER A 166 11.81 7.17 -11.29
CA SER A 166 10.88 6.27 -11.99
C SER A 166 9.45 6.83 -12.04
N LEU A 167 8.97 7.39 -10.93
CA LEU A 167 7.64 7.98 -10.82
C LEU A 167 7.50 9.27 -11.64
N LYS A 168 8.57 10.06 -11.78
CA LYS A 168 8.59 11.23 -12.68
C LYS A 168 8.43 10.81 -14.13
N CYS A 169 9.03 9.69 -14.55
CA CYS A 169 8.85 9.14 -15.90
C CYS A 169 7.41 8.73 -16.22
N LEU A 170 6.59 8.42 -15.20
CA LEU A 170 5.17 8.09 -15.40
C LEU A 170 4.33 9.32 -15.80
N ASN A 171 4.81 10.54 -15.57
CA ASN A 171 4.18 11.80 -16.01
C ASN A 171 2.66 11.89 -15.71
N GLY A 172 2.29 11.59 -14.46
CA GLY A 172 0.90 11.60 -13.98
C GLY A 172 0.08 10.35 -14.28
N LYS A 173 0.65 9.36 -15.00
CA LYS A 173 0.00 8.07 -15.25
C LYS A 173 0.26 7.10 -14.10
N ASN A 174 -0.67 6.19 -13.86
CA ASN A 174 -0.46 5.10 -12.90
C ASN A 174 0.30 3.93 -13.56
N SER A 175 0.86 3.04 -12.74
CA SER A 175 1.54 1.81 -13.15
C SER A 175 1.08 0.64 -12.28
N LEU A 176 0.42 -0.34 -12.90
CA LEU A 176 -0.05 -1.58 -12.28
C LEU A 176 -0.34 -2.61 -13.36
N GLU A 177 -0.39 -3.89 -12.98
CA GLU A 177 -0.77 -4.99 -13.87
C GLU A 177 -2.24 -4.85 -14.29
N SER A 178 -2.50 -4.98 -15.60
CA SER A 178 -3.85 -4.89 -16.15
C SER A 178 -3.93 -5.62 -17.50
N GLU A 179 -4.46 -6.83 -17.49
CA GLU A 179 -4.52 -7.73 -18.64
C GLU A 179 -5.91 -8.37 -18.79
N ILE A 180 -6.24 -8.80 -20.00
CA ILE A 180 -7.48 -9.55 -20.26
C ILE A 180 -7.21 -11.02 -19.99
N VAL A 181 -7.86 -11.58 -18.96
CA VAL A 181 -7.68 -12.99 -18.54
C VAL A 181 -9.04 -13.66 -18.34
N GLU A 182 -9.58 -14.25 -19.41
CA GLU A 182 -10.93 -14.84 -19.41
C GLU A 182 -11.09 -16.00 -18.40
N ALA A 183 -10.01 -16.75 -18.13
CA ALA A 183 -10.02 -17.87 -17.20
C ALA A 183 -10.35 -17.47 -15.74
N LYS A 184 -10.24 -16.17 -15.40
CA LYS A 184 -10.56 -15.65 -14.06
C LYS A 184 -11.97 -15.07 -13.94
N ASN A 185 -12.77 -15.06 -15.02
CA ASN A 185 -14.10 -14.44 -15.04
C ASN A 185 -15.06 -14.98 -13.97
N TRP A 186 -14.90 -16.24 -13.56
CA TRP A 186 -15.72 -16.87 -12.52
C TRP A 186 -15.71 -16.08 -11.20
N ARG A 187 -14.61 -15.36 -10.91
CA ARG A 187 -14.43 -14.59 -9.68
C ARG A 187 -15.42 -13.45 -9.48
N TRP A 188 -16.00 -12.92 -10.56
CA TRP A 188 -16.95 -11.80 -10.51
C TRP A 188 -18.27 -12.08 -11.24
N GLN A 189 -18.44 -13.28 -11.79
CA GLN A 189 -19.70 -13.71 -12.43
C GLN A 189 -20.78 -14.10 -11.42
N TYR A 190 -20.40 -14.52 -10.22
CA TYR A 190 -21.30 -15.01 -9.18
C TYR A 190 -21.10 -14.25 -7.87
N HIS A 191 -22.15 -14.19 -7.05
CA HIS A 191 -22.07 -13.67 -5.70
C HIS A 191 -21.23 -14.61 -4.84
N HIS A 192 -20.45 -14.06 -3.91
CA HIS A 192 -19.66 -14.82 -2.96
C HIS A 192 -20.07 -14.47 -1.53
N ASN A 193 -20.29 -15.49 -0.72
CA ASN A 193 -20.53 -15.31 0.71
C ASN A 193 -19.19 -15.18 1.43
N VAL A 194 -19.08 -14.13 2.25
CA VAL A 194 -17.89 -13.86 3.06
C VAL A 194 -18.17 -14.25 4.51
N THR A 195 -17.54 -15.33 4.95
CA THR A 195 -17.51 -15.74 6.36
C THR A 195 -16.05 -15.68 6.86
N ASN A 196 -15.51 -16.74 7.45
CA ASN A 196 -14.06 -16.88 7.65
C ASN A 196 -13.33 -17.22 6.35
N VAL A 197 -14.06 -17.73 5.36
CA VAL A 197 -13.60 -18.01 4.01
C VAL A 197 -14.59 -17.43 3.00
N VAL A 198 -14.11 -17.16 1.79
CA VAL A 198 -14.93 -16.69 0.68
C VAL A 198 -15.38 -17.90 -0.13
N THR A 199 -16.71 -18.09 -0.24
CA THR A 199 -17.30 -19.21 -0.98
C THR A 199 -18.23 -18.69 -2.06
N GLN A 200 -18.04 -19.17 -3.29
CA GLN A 200 -18.93 -18.87 -4.41
C GLN A 200 -20.34 -19.41 -4.14
N THR A 201 -21.35 -18.64 -4.53
CA THR A 201 -22.75 -19.06 -4.56
C THR A 201 -23.20 -19.41 -5.98
N ASP A 202 -24.36 -20.04 -6.13
CA ASP A 202 -24.96 -20.30 -7.45
C ASP A 202 -25.72 -19.07 -8.02
N ILE A 203 -25.69 -17.93 -7.33
CA ILE A 203 -26.40 -16.72 -7.73
C ILE A 203 -25.51 -15.90 -8.66
N LYS A 204 -25.94 -15.73 -9.91
CA LYS A 204 -25.23 -14.90 -10.90
C LYS A 204 -25.37 -13.40 -10.57
N LYS A 205 -24.27 -12.66 -10.65
CA LYS A 205 -24.25 -11.20 -10.48
C LYS A 205 -24.82 -10.48 -11.69
N SER A 206 -25.31 -9.26 -11.47
CA SER A 206 -25.56 -8.32 -12.56
C SER A 206 -24.25 -7.97 -13.28
N PRO A 207 -24.29 -7.50 -14.54
CA PRO A 207 -23.12 -6.92 -15.19
C PRO A 207 -22.48 -5.82 -14.33
N PRO A 208 -21.15 -5.62 -14.43
CA PRO A 208 -20.45 -4.59 -13.66
C PRO A 208 -20.97 -3.21 -14.08
N PRO A 209 -21.29 -2.30 -13.13
CA PRO A 209 -21.85 -0.98 -13.42
C PRO A 209 -20.76 0.03 -13.83
N ILE A 210 -19.92 -0.35 -14.80
CA ILE A 210 -18.82 0.45 -15.34
C ILE A 210 -18.75 0.25 -16.86
N LYS A 211 -18.35 1.28 -17.61
CA LYS A 211 -18.29 1.21 -19.09
C LYS A 211 -17.15 0.36 -19.63
N THR A 212 -16.05 0.25 -18.88
CA THR A 212 -14.87 -0.49 -19.31
C THR A 212 -15.05 -1.99 -19.08
N PRO A 213 -14.49 -2.87 -19.93
CA PRO A 213 -14.40 -4.29 -19.63
C PRO A 213 -13.68 -4.55 -18.30
N MET A 214 -13.92 -5.71 -17.71
CA MET A 214 -13.15 -6.19 -16.55
C MET A 214 -11.75 -6.62 -16.96
N PHE A 215 -10.74 -6.29 -16.17
CA PHE A 215 -9.35 -6.68 -16.35
C PHE A 215 -8.83 -7.41 -15.11
N SER A 216 -7.86 -8.29 -15.30
CA SER A 216 -7.11 -8.94 -14.21
C SER A 216 -5.80 -8.19 -13.96
N GLY A 217 -5.38 -8.18 -12.72
CA GLY A 217 -4.05 -7.74 -12.30
C GLY A 217 -3.71 -8.35 -10.95
N ASN A 218 -3.10 -7.55 -10.08
CA ASN A 218 -2.75 -7.91 -8.72
C ASN A 218 -3.14 -6.81 -7.72
N ALA A 219 -2.99 -7.11 -6.43
CA ALA A 219 -3.37 -6.22 -5.33
C ALA A 219 -2.50 -4.95 -5.21
N TYR A 220 -1.35 -4.90 -5.90
CA TYR A 220 -0.32 -3.88 -5.73
C TYR A 220 -0.34 -2.87 -6.88
N PHE A 221 -0.18 -1.60 -6.53
CA PHE A 221 -0.30 -0.52 -7.50
C PHE A 221 0.62 0.65 -7.18
N VAL A 222 0.91 1.40 -8.24
CA VAL A 222 1.49 2.74 -8.18
C VAL A 222 0.49 3.70 -8.82
N VAL A 223 -0.19 4.52 -8.02
CA VAL A 223 -1.26 5.40 -8.52
C VAL A 223 -1.01 6.86 -8.16
N SER A 224 -1.40 7.77 -9.05
CA SER A 224 -1.32 9.21 -8.83
C SER A 224 -2.28 9.66 -7.73
N ARG A 225 -1.99 10.80 -7.08
CA ARG A 225 -2.93 11.43 -6.15
C ARG A 225 -4.26 11.75 -6.81
N GLU A 226 -4.24 12.24 -8.04
CA GLU A 226 -5.44 12.54 -8.82
C GLU A 226 -6.33 11.30 -9.03
N PHE A 227 -5.74 10.13 -9.28
CA PHE A 227 -6.49 8.87 -9.32
C PHE A 227 -7.16 8.56 -7.98
N VAL A 228 -6.43 8.70 -6.87
CA VAL A 228 -6.98 8.48 -5.52
C VAL A 228 -8.08 9.48 -5.19
N GLU A 229 -8.00 10.73 -5.64
CA GLU A 229 -9.11 11.68 -5.50
C GLU A 229 -10.33 11.28 -6.34
N HIS A 230 -10.08 10.78 -7.55
CA HIS A 230 -11.12 10.40 -8.50
C HIS A 230 -11.99 9.24 -7.98
N ILE A 231 -11.40 8.22 -7.34
CA ILE A 231 -12.16 7.09 -6.79
C ILE A 231 -13.19 7.51 -5.73
N PHE A 232 -12.95 8.61 -5.00
CA PHE A 232 -13.88 9.13 -4.00
C PHE A 232 -14.89 10.13 -4.57
N ARG A 233 -14.64 10.72 -5.75
CA ARG A 233 -15.51 11.70 -6.40
C ARG A 233 -16.47 11.09 -7.42
N SER A 234 -16.06 10.02 -8.10
CA SER A 234 -16.84 9.42 -9.20
C SER A 234 -17.93 8.49 -8.66
N LYS A 235 -19.21 8.83 -8.95
CA LYS A 235 -20.35 8.00 -8.56
C LYS A 235 -20.36 6.64 -9.28
N GLU A 236 -19.89 6.59 -10.52
CA GLU A 236 -19.72 5.34 -11.27
C GLU A 236 -18.74 4.41 -10.56
N ILE A 237 -17.57 4.91 -10.17
CA ILE A 237 -16.56 4.13 -9.44
C ILE A 237 -17.09 3.69 -8.08
N GLN A 238 -17.80 4.55 -7.35
CA GLN A 238 -18.42 4.16 -6.08
C GLN A 238 -19.45 3.04 -6.24
N ASN A 239 -20.28 3.09 -7.29
CA ASN A 239 -21.24 2.03 -7.59
C ASN A 239 -20.53 0.73 -8.00
N PHE A 240 -19.42 0.82 -8.74
CA PHE A 240 -18.58 -0.31 -9.09
C PHE A 240 -17.91 -0.94 -7.87
N MET A 241 -17.32 -0.13 -6.97
CA MET A 241 -16.76 -0.61 -5.70
C MET A 241 -17.82 -1.29 -4.82
N GLU A 242 -19.06 -0.80 -4.81
CA GLU A 242 -20.15 -1.47 -4.10
C GLU A 242 -20.48 -2.83 -4.73
N TRP A 243 -20.53 -2.88 -6.07
CA TRP A 243 -20.74 -4.12 -6.81
C TRP A 243 -19.61 -5.13 -6.60
N GLU A 244 -18.38 -4.69 -6.33
CA GLU A 244 -17.21 -5.54 -6.09
C GLU A 244 -17.18 -6.22 -4.69
N LYS A 245 -18.04 -5.81 -3.75
CA LYS A 245 -17.91 -6.24 -2.35
C LYS A 245 -18.07 -7.74 -2.12
N ASP A 246 -18.80 -8.42 -3.00
CA ASP A 246 -19.10 -9.85 -2.94
C ASP A 246 -18.57 -10.62 -4.15
N THR A 247 -17.46 -10.13 -4.73
CA THR A 247 -16.63 -10.89 -5.68
C THR A 247 -15.50 -11.62 -4.97
N TYR A 248 -14.86 -12.56 -5.66
CA TYR A 248 -13.68 -13.28 -5.18
C TYR A 248 -12.40 -12.55 -5.60
N SER A 249 -11.50 -12.32 -4.64
CA SER A 249 -10.24 -11.58 -4.83
C SER A 249 -10.43 -10.27 -5.63
N PRO A 250 -11.30 -9.34 -5.19
CA PRO A 250 -11.51 -8.04 -5.87
C PRO A 250 -10.23 -7.24 -6.03
N ASP A 251 -9.26 -7.42 -5.14
CA ASP A 251 -7.94 -6.82 -5.22
C ASP A 251 -7.16 -7.22 -6.48
N GLU A 252 -7.45 -8.37 -7.09
CA GLU A 252 -6.78 -8.85 -8.32
C GLU A 252 -7.50 -8.45 -9.62
N HIS A 253 -8.56 -7.62 -9.58
CA HIS A 253 -9.23 -7.16 -10.81
C HIS A 253 -9.87 -5.78 -10.73
N MET A 254 -10.25 -5.30 -9.54
CA MET A 254 -10.82 -3.95 -9.38
C MET A 254 -9.82 -2.86 -9.79
N TRP A 255 -8.57 -2.91 -9.30
CA TRP A 255 -7.56 -1.90 -9.61
C TRP A 255 -7.21 -1.88 -11.11
N ALA A 256 -7.01 -3.08 -11.69
CA ALA A 256 -6.74 -3.26 -13.11
C ALA A 256 -7.89 -2.66 -13.97
N THR A 257 -9.13 -2.90 -13.56
CA THR A 257 -10.31 -2.39 -14.26
C THR A 257 -10.42 -0.86 -14.17
N LEU A 258 -10.24 -0.29 -12.97
CA LEU A 258 -10.32 1.16 -12.75
C LEU A 258 -9.21 1.95 -13.45
N GLN A 259 -8.04 1.32 -13.66
CA GLN A 259 -6.91 1.95 -14.32
C GLN A 259 -7.23 2.43 -15.73
N LEU A 260 -7.91 1.61 -16.52
CA LEU A 260 -8.21 1.93 -17.92
C LEU A 260 -9.32 2.96 -18.07
N GLN A 261 -10.26 3.01 -17.12
CA GLN A 261 -11.25 4.08 -17.07
C GLN A 261 -10.56 5.44 -16.86
N TYR A 262 -9.58 5.52 -15.96
CA TYR A 262 -8.86 6.76 -15.68
C TYR A 262 -7.92 7.22 -16.82
N GLN A 263 -7.47 6.28 -17.66
CA GLN A 263 -6.63 6.59 -18.83
C GLN A 263 -7.44 7.03 -20.07
N ASP A 264 -8.78 7.02 -20.03
CA ASP A 264 -9.61 7.56 -21.10
C ASP A 264 -9.34 9.07 -21.28
N PRO A 265 -8.84 9.53 -22.45
CA PRO A 265 -8.53 10.92 -22.72
C PRO A 265 -9.69 11.88 -22.45
N ILE A 266 -10.94 11.42 -22.59
CA ILE A 266 -12.14 12.23 -22.39
C ILE A 266 -12.26 12.63 -20.90
N LEU A 267 -11.95 11.73 -19.97
CA LEU A 267 -12.02 12.00 -18.53
C LEU A 267 -10.85 12.86 -18.03
N GLN A 268 -9.66 12.74 -18.63
CA GLN A 268 -8.51 13.60 -18.29
C GLN A 268 -8.72 15.08 -18.64
N THR A 269 -9.40 15.37 -19.75
CA THR A 269 -9.67 16.78 -20.16
C THR A 269 -10.60 17.52 -19.19
N SER A 270 -11.51 16.81 -18.51
CA SER A 270 -12.42 17.40 -17.52
C SER A 270 -11.70 17.81 -16.22
N SER A 271 -10.65 17.09 -15.84
CA SER A 271 -9.79 17.40 -14.69
C SER A 271 -8.87 18.60 -14.96
N MET A 272 -8.38 18.75 -16.20
CA MET A 272 -7.55 19.90 -16.60
C MET A 272 -8.34 21.21 -16.76
N ARG A 273 -9.63 21.17 -17.15
CA ARG A 273 -10.45 22.39 -17.30
C ARG A 273 -10.81 23.08 -15.98
N ASN A 274 -10.75 22.38 -14.85
CA ASN A 274 -10.94 22.97 -13.52
C ASN A 274 -9.65 23.56 -12.93
N ARG A 275 -8.56 23.64 -13.71
CA ARG A 275 -7.27 24.25 -13.32
C ARG A 275 -6.94 25.53 -14.12
N THR A 276 -7.93 26.16 -14.74
CA THR A 276 -7.81 27.52 -15.33
C THR A 276 -8.74 28.48 -14.62
#